data_AF-A0A843HUZ0-F1
#
_entry.id   AF-A0A843HUZ0-F1
#
_cell.length_a   1.000
_cell.length_b   1.000
_cell.length_c   1.000
_cell.angle_alpha   90.00
_cell.angle_beta   90.00
_cell.angle_gamma   90.00
#
_symmetry.space_group_name_H-M   'P 1'
#
loop_
_entity.id
_entity.type
_entity.pdbx_description
1 polymer ?
#
loop_
_entity_poly.entity_id
_entity_poly.type
_entity_poly.pdbx_seq_one_letter_code
_entity_poly.pdbx_strand_id
1 'polypeptide(L)'
;MNKNIFLALAVVVLILTGIGVYAFNSYKTSITITELGGGSINGNYELVVKIYVNYGPFGGTQPLSSADVWLYMNGKFYNQSLTNSQGEVVFYVPPGNYTILFTVFHMTKNIVITSNTEVVLNYAYLRT
;
A
#
# COMPACT_ATOMS: atom_id res chain seq x y z
N MET A 1 21.01 -41.75 23.04
CA MET A 1 20.42 -40.63 22.25
C MET A 1 19.88 -41.18 20.94
N ASN A 2 18.59 -41.03 20.67
CA ASN A 2 17.97 -41.57 19.46
C ASN A 2 18.16 -40.58 18.29
N LYS A 3 18.96 -40.95 17.29
CA LYS A 3 19.26 -40.11 16.11
C LYS A 3 18.00 -39.67 15.35
N ASN A 4 16.94 -40.47 15.40
CA ASN A 4 15.66 -40.15 14.77
C ASN A 4 14.94 -38.99 15.48
N ILE A 5 15.13 -38.83 16.79
CA ILE A 5 14.56 -37.71 17.55
C ILE A 5 15.27 -36.41 17.16
N PHE A 6 16.60 -36.41 17.02
CA PHE A 6 17.32 -35.22 16.56
C PHE A 6 16.97 -34.84 15.12
N LEU A 7 16.80 -35.82 14.25
CA LEU A 7 16.37 -35.57 12.87
C LEU A 7 14.97 -34.94 12.84
N ALA A 8 14.02 -35.48 13.61
CA ALA A 8 12.68 -34.93 13.72
C ALA A 8 12.70 -33.50 14.28
N LEU A 9 13.49 -33.25 15.34
CA LEU A 9 13.65 -31.91 15.92
C LEU A 9 14.29 -30.92 14.93
N ALA A 10 15.29 -31.34 14.16
CA ALA A 10 15.93 -30.50 13.15
C ALA A 10 14.95 -30.10 12.04
N VAL A 11 14.08 -31.01 11.60
CA VAL A 11 13.01 -30.71 10.63
C VAL A 11 12.01 -29.71 11.21
N VAL A 12 11.60 -29.87 12.47
CA VAL A 12 10.70 -28.92 13.14
C VAL A 12 11.33 -27.53 13.22
N VAL A 13 12.61 -27.42 13.58
CA VAL A 13 13.33 -26.14 13.62
C VAL A 13 13.42 -25.51 12.22
N LEU A 14 13.69 -26.29 11.18
CA LEU A 14 13.71 -25.81 9.79
C LEU A 14 12.35 -25.25 9.35
N ILE A 15 11.25 -25.92 9.69
CA ILE A 15 9.90 -25.43 9.38
C ILE A 15 9.61 -24.13 10.14
N LEU A 16 9.89 -24.08 11.44
CA LEU A 16 9.65 -22.88 12.26
C LEU A 16 10.48 -21.68 11.80
N THR A 17 11.75 -21.89 11.49
CA THR A 17 12.63 -20.84 10.96
C THR A 17 12.19 -20.37 9.58
N GLY A 18 11.79 -21.28 8.69
CA GLY A 18 11.25 -20.93 7.37
C GLY A 18 9.98 -20.09 7.45
N ILE A 19 9.03 -20.46 8.32
CA ILE A 19 7.82 -19.68 8.58
C ILE A 19 8.17 -18.30 9.14
N GLY A 20 9.12 -18.23 10.09
CA GLY A 20 9.57 -16.97 10.68
C GLY A 20 10.18 -16.01 9.67
N VAL A 21 11.06 -16.49 8.78
CA VAL A 21 11.67 -15.68 7.72
C VAL A 21 10.63 -15.17 6.72
N TYR A 22 9.69 -16.03 6.30
CA TYR A 22 8.61 -15.63 5.40
C TYR A 22 7.71 -14.56 6.02
N ALA A 23 7.31 -14.76 7.28
CA ALA A 23 6.48 -13.84 8.05
C ALA A 23 7.15 -12.48 8.27
N PHE A 24 8.48 -12.44 8.38
CA PHE A 24 9.23 -11.19 8.47
C PHE A 24 9.33 -10.47 7.11
N ASN A 25 9.50 -11.21 6.02
CA ASN A 25 9.69 -10.62 4.69
C ASN A 25 8.41 -9.96 4.15
N SER A 26 7.22 -10.39 4.59
CA SER A 26 5.93 -9.77 4.24
C SER A 26 5.69 -8.43 4.94
N TYR A 27 6.54 -8.04 5.89
CA TYR A 27 6.42 -6.81 6.65
C TYR A 27 7.23 -5.67 6.04
N LYS A 28 6.71 -5.06 4.97
CA LYS A 28 7.38 -3.96 4.28
C LYS A 28 6.38 -2.92 3.81
N THR A 29 6.76 -1.64 3.91
CA THR A 29 6.02 -0.56 3.26
C THR A 29 6.18 -0.65 1.75
N SER A 30 5.07 -0.66 1.02
CA SER A 30 5.04 -0.70 -0.44
C SER A 30 4.00 0.26 -1.01
N ILE A 31 4.27 0.78 -2.21
CA ILE A 31 3.32 1.58 -2.98
C ILE A 31 3.21 0.94 -4.36
N THR A 32 2.02 0.43 -4.67
CA THR A 32 1.71 -0.19 -5.95
C THR A 32 0.84 0.75 -6.77
N ILE A 33 1.08 0.80 -8.08
CA ILE A 33 0.28 1.55 -9.03
C ILE A 33 -0.23 0.56 -10.06
N THR A 34 -1.54 0.57 -10.29
CA THR A 34 -2.21 -0.30 -11.24
C THR A 34 -3.03 0.56 -12.20
N GLU A 35 -2.72 0.49 -13.49
CA GLU A 35 -3.58 1.06 -14.52
C GLU A 35 -4.79 0.16 -14.72
N LEU A 36 -5.99 0.71 -14.47
CA LEU A 36 -7.26 0.00 -14.62
C LEU A 36 -7.80 0.08 -16.07
N GLY A 37 -7.16 0.88 -16.92
CA GLY A 37 -7.64 1.18 -18.26
C GLY A 37 -8.87 2.08 -18.25
N GLY A 38 -9.76 1.89 -19.24
CA GLY A 38 -10.99 2.68 -19.37
C GLY A 38 -10.80 4.06 -20.02
N GLY A 39 -11.91 4.62 -20.48
CA GLY A 39 -11.96 5.95 -21.09
C GLY A 39 -12.15 7.06 -20.06
N SER A 40 -11.71 8.27 -20.39
CA SER A 40 -11.99 9.45 -19.58
C SER A 40 -13.49 9.78 -19.61
N ILE A 41 -14.05 10.17 -18.47
CA ILE A 41 -15.41 10.71 -18.38
C ILE A 41 -15.28 12.22 -18.22
N ASN A 42 -15.86 12.99 -19.15
CA ASN A 42 -15.77 14.46 -19.17
C ASN A 42 -14.32 15.00 -19.10
N GLY A 43 -13.36 14.31 -19.73
CA GLY A 43 -11.95 14.69 -19.75
C GLY A 43 -11.16 14.32 -18.49
N ASN A 44 -11.81 13.66 -17.51
CA ASN A 44 -11.16 13.21 -16.28
C ASN A 44 -11.06 11.68 -16.23
N TYR A 45 -9.99 11.19 -15.62
CA TYR A 45 -9.79 9.81 -15.22
C TYR A 45 -10.03 9.64 -13.73
N GLU A 46 -10.46 8.44 -13.36
CA GLU A 46 -10.61 8.04 -11.97
C GLU A 46 -9.26 7.65 -11.38
N LEU A 47 -8.85 8.37 -10.34
CA LEU A 47 -7.69 8.05 -9.51
C LEU A 47 -8.18 7.56 -8.15
N VAL A 48 -8.08 6.26 -7.92
CA VAL A 48 -8.39 5.62 -6.64
C VAL A 48 -7.11 5.52 -5.82
N VAL A 49 -7.10 6.10 -4.62
CA VAL A 49 -5.99 5.96 -3.69
C VAL A 49 -6.47 5.15 -2.49
N LYS A 50 -5.76 4.06 -2.20
CA LYS A 50 -6.05 3.16 -1.09
C LYS A 50 -4.89 3.15 -0.10
N ILE A 51 -5.22 3.19 1.18
CA ILE A 51 -4.25 3.19 2.27
C ILE A 51 -4.57 2.07 3.24
N TYR A 52 -3.61 1.17 3.40
CA TYR A 52 -3.65 0.08 4.35
C TYR A 52 -2.46 0.16 5.30
N VAL A 53 -2.68 -0.25 6.54
CA VAL A 53 -1.63 -0.44 7.55
C VAL A 53 -1.43 -1.92 7.80
N ASN A 54 -0.21 -2.40 7.56
CA ASN A 54 0.25 -3.73 7.88
C ASN A 54 0.85 -3.73 9.29
N TYR A 55 0.22 -4.49 10.20
CA TYR A 55 0.62 -4.67 11.59
C TYR A 55 1.50 -5.92 11.79
N GLY A 56 1.98 -6.52 10.69
CA GLY A 56 2.86 -7.67 10.72
C GLY A 56 2.13 -9.01 10.73
N PRO A 57 2.88 -10.12 10.82
CA PRO A 57 2.36 -11.46 10.61
C PRO A 57 1.28 -11.91 11.60
N PHE A 58 1.14 -11.24 12.74
CA PHE A 58 0.12 -11.55 13.75
C PHE A 58 -1.01 -10.50 13.80
N GLY A 59 -0.79 -9.31 13.22
CA GLY A 59 -1.76 -8.20 13.23
C GLY A 59 -2.54 -8.04 11.94
N GLY A 60 -2.06 -8.63 10.84
CA GLY A 60 -2.71 -8.55 9.53
C GLY A 60 -2.61 -7.16 8.91
N THR A 61 -3.46 -6.90 7.92
CA THR A 61 -3.54 -5.62 7.21
C THR A 61 -4.94 -5.03 7.39
N GLN A 62 -5.02 -3.74 7.74
CA GLN A 62 -6.28 -3.04 7.96
C GLN A 62 -6.35 -1.77 7.13
N PRO A 63 -7.54 -1.37 6.63
CA PRO A 63 -7.72 -0.09 5.96
C PRO A 63 -7.52 1.07 6.95
N LEU A 64 -6.91 2.16 6.48
CA LEU A 64 -6.77 3.38 7.28
C LEU A 64 -7.83 4.40 6.87
N SER A 65 -8.84 4.58 7.71
CA SER A 65 -9.88 5.59 7.51
C SER A 65 -9.44 6.98 7.97
N SER A 66 -10.09 8.00 7.42
CA SER A 66 -9.84 9.42 7.72
C SER A 66 -8.37 9.83 7.55
N ALA A 67 -7.63 9.12 6.70
CA ALA A 67 -6.27 9.47 6.33
C ALA A 67 -6.32 10.58 5.28
N ASP A 68 -5.54 11.63 5.51
CA ASP A 68 -5.52 12.80 4.65
C ASP A 68 -4.55 12.59 3.47
N VAL A 69 -5.09 12.78 2.26
CA VAL A 69 -4.42 12.53 0.99
C VAL A 69 -4.44 13.81 0.18
N TRP A 70 -3.26 14.35 -0.06
CA TRP A 70 -3.09 15.57 -0.85
C TRP A 70 -2.60 15.21 -2.23
N LEU A 71 -3.18 15.87 -3.22
CA LEU A 71 -2.83 15.71 -4.62
C LEU A 71 -2.24 17.02 -5.13
N TYR A 72 -1.06 16.92 -5.74
CA TYR A 72 -0.39 18.02 -6.41
C TYR A 72 -0.33 17.73 -7.90
N MET A 73 -0.59 18.73 -8.73
CA MET A 73 -0.42 18.66 -10.19
C MET A 73 0.70 19.59 -10.60
N ASN A 74 1.71 19.07 -11.30
CA ASN A 74 2.89 19.84 -11.72
C ASN A 74 3.53 20.67 -10.57
N GLY A 75 3.61 20.06 -9.38
CA GLY A 75 4.22 20.66 -8.19
C GLY A 75 3.35 21.69 -7.44
N LYS A 76 2.12 21.97 -7.90
CA LYS A 76 1.17 22.86 -7.20
C LYS A 76 0.06 22.04 -6.55
N PHE A 77 -0.40 22.49 -5.38
CA PHE A 77 -1.56 21.89 -4.73
C PHE A 77 -2.75 21.90 -5.70
N TYR A 78 -3.40 20.74 -5.83
CA TYR A 78 -4.52 20.54 -6.74
C TYR A 78 -5.80 20.22 -5.98
N ASN A 79 -5.77 19.22 -5.10
CA ASN A 79 -6.94 18.80 -4.32
C ASN A 79 -6.50 18.05 -3.05
N GLN A 80 -7.40 17.88 -2.10
CA GLN A 80 -7.22 17.00 -0.93
C GLN A 80 -8.53 16.32 -0.57
N SER A 81 -8.46 15.12 0.00
CA SER A 81 -9.61 14.45 0.59
C SER A 81 -9.18 13.38 1.59
N LEU A 82 -10.14 12.92 2.37
CA LEU A 82 -9.95 11.90 3.41
C LEU A 82 -10.37 10.52 2.88
N THR A 83 -9.65 9.48 3.29
CA THR A 83 -10.07 8.10 3.05
C THR A 83 -11.34 7.73 3.83
N ASN A 84 -12.18 6.90 3.21
CA ASN A 84 -13.40 6.34 3.82
C ASN A 84 -13.06 5.16 4.78
N SER A 85 -14.08 4.46 5.27
CA SER A 85 -13.90 3.31 6.19
C SER A 85 -13.20 2.11 5.56
N GLN A 86 -13.14 2.03 4.24
CA GLN A 86 -12.38 1.04 3.47
C GLN A 86 -10.94 1.48 3.18
N GLY A 87 -10.53 2.67 3.67
CA GLY A 87 -9.20 3.22 3.43
C GLY A 87 -9.03 3.78 2.03
N GLU A 88 -10.13 4.11 1.35
CA GLU A 88 -10.15 4.50 -0.05
C GLU A 88 -10.57 5.96 -0.20
N VAL A 89 -9.97 6.65 -1.16
CA VAL A 89 -10.38 7.99 -1.61
C VAL A 89 -10.30 8.04 -3.13
N VAL A 90 -11.28 8.68 -3.76
CA VAL A 90 -11.40 8.76 -5.22
C VAL A 90 -11.29 10.21 -5.66
N PHE A 91 -10.45 10.46 -6.65
CA PHE A 91 -10.32 11.74 -7.33
C PHE A 91 -10.67 11.58 -8.80
N TYR A 92 -11.37 12.55 -9.38
CA TYR A 92 -11.56 12.65 -10.83
C TYR A 92 -10.67 13.76 -11.36
N VAL A 93 -9.65 13.39 -12.13
CA VAL A 93 -8.56 14.30 -12.51
C VAL A 93 -8.26 14.23 -14.01
N PRO A 94 -7.91 15.34 -14.66
CA PRO A 94 -7.46 15.30 -16.05
C PRO A 94 -6.16 14.50 -16.17
N PRO A 95 -5.80 14.03 -17.39
CA PRO A 95 -4.51 13.40 -17.60
C PRO A 95 -3.36 14.37 -17.29
N GLY A 96 -2.27 13.85 -16.72
CA GLY A 96 -1.11 14.67 -16.37
C GLY A 96 -0.21 14.05 -15.30
N ASN A 97 0.79 14.84 -14.88
CA ASN A 97 1.74 14.44 -13.85
C ASN A 97 1.24 14.89 -12.48
N TYR A 98 1.13 13.93 -11.57
CA TYR A 98 0.65 14.15 -10.22
C TYR A 98 1.65 13.67 -9.16
N THR A 99 1.63 14.32 -8.01
CA THR A 99 2.29 13.85 -6.80
C THR A 99 1.22 13.63 -5.74
N ILE A 100 1.08 12.40 -5.26
CA ILE A 100 0.26 12.06 -4.11
C ILE A 100 1.13 12.23 -2.87
N LEU A 101 0.63 12.95 -1.87
CA LEU A 101 1.21 13.05 -0.53
C LEU A 101 0.27 12.34 0.45
N PHE A 102 0.79 11.28 1.06
CA PHE A 102 0.18 10.57 2.18
C PHE A 102 0.60 11.29 3.47
N THR A 103 -0.19 12.27 3.92
CA THR A 103 0.25 13.23 4.95
C THR A 103 0.57 12.54 6.28
N VAL A 104 -0.27 11.59 6.69
CA VAL A 104 -0.10 10.80 7.92
C VAL A 104 1.28 10.15 8.00
N PHE A 105 1.82 9.70 6.87
CA PHE A 105 3.10 8.98 6.80
C PHE A 105 4.25 9.85 6.30
N HIS A 106 3.99 11.10 5.90
CA HIS A 106 4.96 12.00 5.27
C HIS A 106 5.65 11.37 4.04
N MET A 107 4.89 10.60 3.25
CA MET A 107 5.38 9.91 2.05
C MET A 107 4.77 10.52 0.79
N THR A 108 5.56 10.59 -0.27
CA THR A 108 5.09 11.05 -1.58
C THR A 108 5.25 9.99 -2.65
N LYS A 109 4.36 10.02 -3.65
CA LYS A 109 4.48 9.20 -4.86
C LYS A 109 4.14 10.03 -6.09
N ASN A 110 5.09 10.10 -7.02
CA ASN A 110 4.85 10.66 -8.35
C ASN A 110 4.19 9.61 -9.25
N ILE A 111 3.17 10.03 -9.98
CA ILE A 111 2.41 9.21 -10.92
C ILE A 111 2.08 10.03 -12.16
N VAL A 112 1.93 9.34 -13.30
CA VAL A 112 1.42 9.91 -14.53
C VAL A 112 0.04 9.31 -14.76
N ILE A 113 -0.98 10.15 -14.89
CA ILE A 113 -2.35 9.72 -15.16
C ILE A 113 -2.61 9.78 -16.66
N THR A 114 -2.80 8.62 -17.27
CA THR A 114 -3.19 8.43 -18.67
C THR A 114 -4.44 7.57 -18.84
N SER A 115 -4.88 6.91 -17.78
CA SER A 115 -6.10 6.08 -17.69
C SER A 115 -6.64 6.10 -16.27
N ASN A 116 -7.77 5.41 -16.01
CA ASN A 116 -8.18 5.14 -14.64
C ASN A 116 -7.05 4.37 -13.94
N THR A 117 -6.75 4.75 -12.71
CA THR A 117 -5.54 4.31 -11.98
C THR A 117 -5.87 4.06 -10.53
N GLU A 118 -5.38 2.95 -9.99
CA GLU A 118 -5.39 2.64 -8.57
C GLU A 118 -3.98 2.77 -8.00
N VAL A 119 -3.85 3.48 -6.87
CA VAL A 119 -2.61 3.59 -6.11
C VAL A 119 -2.85 3.03 -4.71
N VAL A 120 -2.11 1.98 -4.36
CA VAL A 120 -2.25 1.31 -3.06
C VAL A 120 -0.99 1.53 -2.25
N LEU A 121 -1.10 2.29 -1.15
CA LEU A 121 -0.08 2.34 -0.09
C LEU A 121 -0.38 1.24 0.93
N ASN A 122 0.53 0.30 1.08
CA ASN A 122 0.54 -0.65 2.19
C ASN A 122 1.69 -0.26 3.12
N TYR A 123 1.38 0.35 4.28
CA TYR A 123 2.36 0.89 5.21
C TYR A 123 2.67 -0.09 6.35
N ALA A 124 3.94 -0.43 6.56
CA ALA A 124 4.37 -1.21 7.72
C ALA A 124 4.39 -0.34 8.99
N TYR A 125 3.57 -0.67 9.98
CA TYR A 125 3.30 0.16 11.16
C TYR A 125 4.56 0.55 11.99
N LEU A 126 5.45 -0.41 12.21
CA LEU A 126 6.70 -0.28 12.94
C LEU A 126 7.80 0.05 11.93
N ARG A 127 8.41 1.22 12.10
CA ARG A 127 9.68 1.52 11.46
C ARG A 127 10.73 0.58 12.06
N THR A 128 11.27 -0.31 11.23
CA THR A 128 12.53 -1.01 11.53
C THR A 128 13.69 -0.09 11.21
#